data_AF-A0A2V9X1Z6-F1
#
_entry.id   AF-A0A2V9X1Z6-F1
#
_cell.length_a   1.000
_cell.length_b   1.000
_cell.length_c   1.000
_cell.angle_alpha   90.00
_cell.angle_beta   90.00
_cell.angle_gamma   90.00
#
_symmetry.space_group_name_H-M   'P 1'
#
loop_
_entity.id
_entity.type
_entity.pdbx_description
1 polymer ?
#
loop_
_entity_poly.entity_id
_entity_poly.type
_entity_poly.pdbx_seq_one_letter_code
_entity_poly.pdbx_strand_id
1 'polypeptide(L)'
;TLEAGFDPDLYIRRKGKDAYAGALKNSQRYFDYLIERARIQFPVRSAEAKVKAVNYLLPHIQRVPSRIVRDELSQEIAQKLGIDSAVLRQELKHAVANRSSAALKAPVEVQATDAERILIRALTSATEMQTAETHLSARDGAEEQFDPARQARFVLQNERLHEGLATEPLVEALLHSGSNIADVLEIPLSDPDRRLLASILMKEEEEQTAERLDGAVRALRRIGLRRKLEQVQRELQATRGKDAAKLQALLTEKIRIKRALMDPGLVEESGPTQPHGEVS
;
A
#
# COMPACT_ATOMS: atom_id res chain seq x y z
N THR A 1 -10.23 -34.98 10.99
CA THR A 1 -10.50 -34.15 12.18
C THR A 1 -10.56 -35.07 13.39
N LEU A 2 -10.30 -34.57 14.61
CA LEU A 2 -10.47 -35.36 15.83
C LEU A 2 -11.97 -35.58 16.11
N GLU A 3 -12.29 -36.56 16.96
CA GLU A 3 -13.66 -36.76 17.47
C GLU A 3 -14.19 -35.46 18.11
N ALA A 4 -15.46 -35.14 17.83
CA ALA A 4 -16.08 -33.90 18.31
C ALA A 4 -16.01 -33.82 19.84
N GLY A 5 -15.42 -32.74 20.36
CA GLY A 5 -15.27 -32.50 21.80
C GLY A 5 -13.92 -32.87 22.41
N PHE A 6 -12.94 -33.32 21.61
CA PHE A 6 -11.56 -33.51 22.07
C PHE A 6 -10.64 -32.37 21.65
N ASP A 7 -10.18 -31.60 22.64
CA ASP A 7 -9.02 -30.72 22.47
C ASP A 7 -7.73 -31.56 22.29
N PRO A 8 -6.73 -31.07 21.54
CA PRO A 8 -5.51 -31.83 21.25
C PRO A 8 -4.77 -32.27 22.53
N ASP A 9 -4.77 -31.44 23.57
CA ASP A 9 -4.20 -31.78 24.88
C ASP A 9 -4.97 -32.91 25.58
N LEU A 10 -6.30 -32.88 25.53
CA LEU A 10 -7.14 -33.93 26.10
C LEU A 10 -7.02 -35.24 25.32
N TYR A 11 -6.86 -35.17 23.99
CA TYR A 11 -6.68 -36.33 23.14
C TYR A 11 -5.36 -37.04 23.41
N ILE A 12 -4.25 -36.30 23.55
CA ILE A 12 -2.94 -36.86 23.88
C ILE A 12 -2.95 -37.48 25.28
N ARG A 13 -3.60 -36.83 26.26
CA ARG A 13 -3.72 -37.36 27.63
C ARG A 13 -4.54 -38.65 27.72
N ARG A 14 -5.60 -38.80 26.91
CA ARG A 14 -6.49 -39.97 26.96
C ARG A 14 -6.07 -41.12 26.04
N LYS A 15 -5.64 -40.84 24.82
CA LYS A 15 -5.35 -41.86 23.78
C LYS A 15 -3.86 -42.03 23.50
N GLY A 16 -3.00 -41.18 24.07
CA GLY A 16 -1.55 -41.26 23.92
C GLY A 16 -1.03 -40.60 22.63
N LYS A 17 0.29 -40.34 22.62
CA LYS A 17 1.00 -39.65 21.54
C LYS A 17 0.94 -40.40 20.21
N ASP A 18 1.04 -41.73 20.24
CA ASP A 18 1.05 -42.56 19.02
C ASP A 18 -0.32 -42.58 18.33
N ALA A 19 -1.41 -42.57 19.11
CA ALA A 19 -2.77 -42.46 18.57
C ALA A 19 -3.04 -41.08 17.97
N TYR A 20 -2.47 -40.01 18.55
CA TYR A 20 -2.54 -38.66 17.98
C TYR A 20 -1.75 -38.55 16.66
N ALA A 21 -0.55 -39.14 16.61
CA ALA A 21 0.25 -39.20 15.38
C ALA A 21 -0.46 -39.99 14.27
N GLY A 22 -1.13 -41.10 14.62
CA GLY A 22 -1.98 -41.85 13.69
C GLY A 22 -3.18 -41.03 13.17
N ALA A 23 -3.85 -40.29 14.07
CA ALA A 23 -4.96 -39.41 13.68
C ALA A 23 -4.51 -38.24 12.79
N LEU A 24 -3.30 -37.72 12.99
CA LEU A 24 -2.72 -36.67 12.17
C LEU A 24 -2.36 -37.18 10.76
N LYS A 25 -1.81 -38.40 10.65
CA LYS A 25 -1.51 -39.03 9.35
C LYS A 25 -2.76 -39.29 8.51
N ASN A 26 -3.88 -39.59 9.16
CA ASN A 26 -5.18 -39.78 8.51
C ASN A 26 -6.03 -38.50 8.45
N SER A 27 -5.42 -37.34 8.72
CA SER A 27 -6.14 -36.07 8.69
C SER A 27 -6.56 -35.72 7.26
N GLN A 28 -7.71 -35.04 7.14
CA GLN A 28 -8.23 -34.62 5.85
C GLN A 28 -7.27 -33.61 5.21
N ARG A 29 -7.00 -33.76 3.91
CA ARG A 29 -6.16 -32.81 3.16
C ARG A 29 -6.79 -31.41 3.27
N TYR A 30 -5.95 -30.39 3.42
CA TYR A 30 -6.40 -29.01 3.64
C TYR A 30 -7.41 -28.54 2.58
N PHE A 31 -7.17 -28.83 1.30
CA PHE A 31 -8.08 -28.45 0.23
C PHE A 31 -9.38 -29.25 0.23
N ASP A 32 -9.37 -30.52 0.64
CA ASP A 32 -10.59 -31.31 0.79
C ASP A 32 -11.53 -30.70 1.84
N TYR A 33 -10.97 -30.25 2.96
CA TYR A 33 -11.73 -29.54 3.98
C TYR A 33 -12.29 -28.20 3.47
N LEU A 34 -11.49 -27.42 2.74
CA LEU A 34 -11.94 -26.15 2.17
C LEU A 34 -13.07 -26.33 1.14
N ILE A 35 -12.99 -27.37 0.31
CA ILE A 35 -14.01 -27.67 -0.69
C ILE A 35 -15.33 -28.05 -0.01
N GLU A 36 -15.29 -28.90 1.02
CA GLU A 36 -16.49 -29.24 1.79
C GLU A 36 -17.08 -28.01 2.48
N ARG A 37 -16.25 -27.15 3.05
CA ARG A 37 -16.70 -25.87 3.64
C ARG A 37 -17.37 -24.98 2.61
N ALA A 38 -16.80 -24.87 1.40
CA ALA A 38 -17.39 -24.09 0.31
C ALA A 38 -18.74 -24.66 -0.13
N ARG A 39 -18.91 -26.00 -0.17
CA ARG A 39 -20.18 -26.67 -0.51
C ARG A 39 -21.27 -26.43 0.53
N ILE A 40 -20.90 -26.42 1.81
CA ILE A 40 -21.82 -26.14 2.92
C ILE A 40 -22.28 -24.67 2.87
N GLN A 41 -21.34 -23.74 2.69
CA GLN A 41 -21.61 -22.31 2.71
C GLN A 41 -22.33 -21.82 1.44
N PHE A 42 -22.05 -22.45 0.30
CA PHE A 42 -22.64 -22.12 -0.99
C PHE A 42 -23.23 -23.39 -1.61
N PRO A 43 -24.49 -23.73 -1.30
CA PRO A 43 -25.14 -24.92 -1.84
C PRO A 43 -25.13 -24.84 -3.37
N VAL A 44 -24.46 -25.80 -4.00
CA VAL A 44 -24.15 -25.84 -5.45
C VAL A 44 -25.39 -26.19 -6.30
N ARG A 45 -26.55 -25.64 -5.94
CA ARG A 45 -27.86 -25.85 -6.59
C ARG A 45 -28.16 -24.81 -7.68
N SER A 46 -27.45 -23.68 -7.67
CA SER A 46 -27.56 -22.62 -8.69
C SER A 46 -26.20 -22.27 -9.29
N ALA A 47 -26.20 -21.74 -10.52
CA ALA A 47 -24.99 -21.26 -11.18
C ALA A 47 -24.30 -20.13 -10.37
N GLU A 48 -25.08 -19.26 -9.73
CA GLU A 48 -24.56 -18.19 -8.88
C GLU A 48 -23.84 -18.73 -7.64
N ALA A 49 -24.37 -19.78 -7.01
CA ALA A 49 -23.72 -20.43 -5.87
C ALA A 49 -22.41 -21.13 -6.27
N LYS A 50 -22.35 -21.71 -7.48
CA LYS A 50 -21.11 -22.26 -8.06
C LYS A 50 -20.04 -21.19 -8.18
N VAL A 51 -20.39 -20.01 -8.71
CA VAL A 51 -19.47 -18.87 -8.84
C VAL A 51 -18.98 -18.39 -7.47
N LYS A 52 -19.87 -18.28 -6.48
CA LYS A 52 -19.50 -17.88 -5.11
C LYS A 52 -18.56 -18.90 -4.44
N ALA A 53 -18.81 -20.20 -4.61
CA ALA A 53 -17.94 -21.26 -4.11
C ALA A 53 -16.54 -21.20 -4.74
N VAL A 54 -16.45 -20.96 -6.04
CA VAL A 54 -15.17 -20.81 -6.75
C VAL A 54 -14.42 -19.56 -6.28
N ASN A 55 -15.10 -18.42 -6.14
CA ASN A 55 -14.52 -17.18 -5.64
C ASN A 55 -14.00 -17.30 -4.20
N TYR A 56 -14.65 -18.12 -3.37
CA TYR A 56 -14.18 -18.43 -2.03
C TYR A 56 -12.88 -19.25 -2.01
N LEU A 57 -12.75 -20.23 -2.91
CA LEU A 57 -11.57 -21.09 -2.99
C LEU A 57 -10.38 -20.44 -3.70
N LEU A 58 -10.65 -19.48 -4.59
CA LEU A 58 -9.64 -18.84 -5.45
C LEU A 58 -8.41 -18.28 -4.70
N PRO A 59 -8.54 -17.54 -3.57
CA PRO A 59 -7.39 -16.99 -2.86
C PRO A 59 -6.47 -18.08 -2.25
N HIS A 60 -7.00 -19.27 -1.99
CA HIS A 60 -6.24 -20.39 -1.44
C HIS A 60 -5.48 -21.12 -2.54
N ILE A 61 -6.09 -21.31 -3.71
CA ILE A 61 -5.45 -21.93 -4.88
C ILE A 61 -4.30 -21.05 -5.40
N GLN A 62 -4.44 -19.72 -5.34
CA GLN A 62 -3.42 -18.78 -5.79
C GLN A 62 -2.13 -18.83 -4.96
N ARG A 63 -2.21 -19.18 -3.67
CA ARG A 63 -1.03 -19.32 -2.79
C ARG A 63 -0.16 -20.53 -3.15
N VAL A 64 -0.63 -21.43 -4.01
CA VAL A 64 0.14 -22.60 -4.46
C VAL A 64 1.07 -22.19 -5.60
N PRO A 65 2.41 -22.23 -5.41
CA PRO A 65 3.37 -21.75 -6.41
C PRO A 65 3.49 -22.68 -7.62
N SER A 66 3.37 -23.99 -7.40
CA SER A 66 3.50 -24.99 -8.47
C SER A 66 2.27 -25.00 -9.38
N ARG A 67 2.50 -24.83 -10.69
CA ARG A 67 1.43 -24.89 -11.71
C ARG A 67 0.82 -26.28 -11.84
N ILE A 68 1.64 -27.32 -11.69
CA ILE A 68 1.19 -28.71 -11.79
C ILE A 68 0.20 -29.02 -10.66
N VAL A 69 0.57 -28.66 -9.42
CA VAL A 69 -0.29 -28.84 -8.24
C VAL A 69 -1.56 -27.98 -8.36
N ARG A 70 -1.46 -26.77 -8.94
CA ARG A 70 -2.63 -25.92 -9.17
C ARG A 70 -3.62 -26.54 -10.16
N ASP A 71 -3.14 -27.19 -11.22
CA ASP A 71 -3.98 -27.82 -12.23
C ASP A 71 -4.68 -29.06 -11.66
N GLU A 72 -3.95 -29.89 -10.91
CA GLU A 72 -4.51 -31.04 -10.18
C GLU A 72 -5.60 -30.61 -9.19
N LEU A 73 -5.34 -29.58 -8.37
CA LEU A 73 -6.35 -29.02 -7.46
C LEU A 73 -7.56 -28.46 -8.22
N SER A 74 -7.35 -27.82 -9.37
CA SER A 74 -8.46 -27.32 -10.19
C SER A 74 -9.34 -28.46 -10.69
N GLN A 75 -8.74 -29.59 -11.07
CA GLN A 75 -9.47 -30.79 -11.49
C GLN A 75 -10.25 -31.41 -10.33
N GLU A 76 -9.65 -31.54 -9.14
CA GLU A 76 -10.32 -32.03 -7.93
C GLU A 76 -11.51 -31.13 -7.53
N ILE A 77 -11.33 -29.80 -7.59
CA ILE A 77 -12.37 -28.82 -7.27
C ILE A 77 -13.52 -28.89 -8.28
N ALA A 78 -13.20 -28.97 -9.59
CA ALA A 78 -14.20 -29.09 -10.65
C ALA A 78 -15.09 -30.33 -10.44
N GLN A 79 -14.47 -31.47 -10.13
CA GLN A 79 -15.17 -32.73 -9.88
C GLN A 79 -16.10 -32.62 -8.65
N LYS A 80 -15.60 -32.04 -7.55
CA LYS A 80 -16.37 -31.93 -6.30
C LYS A 80 -17.47 -30.86 -6.33
N LEU A 81 -17.32 -29.82 -7.14
CA LEU A 81 -18.32 -28.77 -7.34
C LEU A 81 -19.26 -29.04 -8.52
N GLY A 82 -19.03 -30.10 -9.31
CA GLY A 82 -19.84 -30.40 -10.49
C GLY A 82 -19.80 -29.27 -11.52
N ILE A 83 -18.60 -28.74 -11.78
CA ILE A 83 -18.32 -27.70 -12.77
C ILE A 83 -17.43 -28.31 -13.84
N ASP A 84 -17.59 -27.89 -15.09
CA ASP A 84 -16.65 -28.27 -16.15
C ASP A 84 -15.24 -27.76 -15.82
N SER A 85 -14.26 -28.68 -15.83
CA SER A 85 -12.85 -28.39 -15.61
C SER A 85 -12.28 -27.32 -16.56
N ALA A 86 -12.77 -27.24 -17.79
CA ALA A 86 -12.36 -26.22 -18.76
C ALA A 86 -12.86 -24.83 -18.34
N VAL A 87 -14.12 -24.74 -17.91
CA VAL A 87 -14.74 -23.50 -17.42
C VAL A 87 -14.06 -23.02 -16.14
N LEU A 88 -13.79 -23.92 -15.19
CA LEU A 88 -13.10 -23.55 -13.96
C LEU A 88 -11.67 -23.05 -14.21
N ARG A 89 -10.93 -23.68 -15.13
CA ARG A 89 -9.59 -23.22 -15.52
C ARG A 89 -9.62 -21.86 -16.20
N GLN A 90 -10.66 -21.61 -17.01
CA GLN A 90 -10.86 -20.31 -17.64
C GLN A 90 -11.17 -19.24 -16.59
N GLU A 91 -12.05 -19.51 -15.62
CA GLU A 91 -12.33 -18.61 -14.50
C GLU A 91 -11.09 -18.35 -13.63
N LEU A 92 -10.27 -19.37 -13.35
CA LEU A 92 -9.01 -19.18 -12.61
C LEU A 92 -8.02 -18.31 -13.39
N LYS A 93 -7.91 -18.49 -14.71
CA LYS A 93 -7.09 -17.64 -15.58
C LYS A 93 -7.61 -16.21 -15.63
N HIS A 94 -8.94 -16.04 -15.78
CA HIS A 94 -9.58 -14.74 -15.76
C HIS A 94 -9.47 -14.08 -14.41
N ALA A 95 -9.48 -14.79 -13.29
CA ALA A 95 -9.33 -14.18 -11.97
C ALA A 95 -7.88 -13.76 -11.67
N VAL A 96 -6.89 -14.43 -12.28
CA VAL A 96 -5.49 -13.98 -12.28
C VAL A 96 -5.33 -12.71 -13.12
N ALA A 97 -5.86 -12.70 -14.34
CA ALA A 97 -5.85 -11.50 -15.20
C ALA A 97 -6.71 -10.37 -14.64
N ASN A 98 -7.82 -10.72 -13.99
CA ASN A 98 -8.73 -9.78 -13.40
C ASN A 98 -8.16 -9.20 -12.13
N ARG A 99 -7.31 -9.83 -11.31
CA ARG A 99 -6.60 -9.06 -10.26
C ARG A 99 -5.62 -8.06 -10.84
N SER A 100 -4.98 -8.33 -11.98
CA SER A 100 -4.23 -7.30 -12.71
C SER A 100 -5.13 -6.11 -13.11
N SER A 101 -6.45 -6.35 -13.28
CA SER A 101 -7.45 -5.34 -13.65
C SER A 101 -8.45 -4.91 -12.54
N ALA A 102 -8.44 -5.58 -11.39
CA ALA A 102 -9.37 -5.45 -10.26
C ALA A 102 -8.62 -4.98 -9.02
N ALA A 103 -7.30 -5.16 -8.97
CA ALA A 103 -6.43 -4.19 -8.31
C ALA A 103 -6.54 -2.79 -8.96
N LEU A 104 -7.14 -2.68 -10.16
CA LEU A 104 -7.51 -1.41 -10.81
C LEU A 104 -9.01 -1.04 -10.64
N LYS A 105 -9.81 -1.83 -9.90
CA LYS A 105 -11.22 -1.54 -9.62
C LYS A 105 -11.55 -1.62 -8.13
N ALA A 106 -10.77 -0.93 -7.31
CA ALA A 106 -11.35 -0.26 -6.16
C ALA A 106 -11.79 1.13 -6.64
N PRO A 107 -13.10 1.44 -6.68
CA PRO A 107 -13.54 2.79 -6.99
C PRO A 107 -13.12 3.67 -5.81
N VAL A 108 -12.39 4.76 -6.12
CA VAL A 108 -11.77 5.76 -5.22
C VAL A 108 -10.30 5.52 -4.83
N GLU A 109 -9.76 4.29 -4.81
CA GLU A 109 -8.35 4.07 -4.44
C GLU A 109 -7.31 4.44 -5.52
N VAL A 110 -7.74 4.72 -6.76
CA VAL A 110 -6.87 4.99 -7.91
C VAL A 110 -6.21 6.39 -7.86
N GLN A 111 -6.52 7.21 -6.87
CA GLN A 111 -6.01 8.58 -6.81
C GLN A 111 -4.70 8.74 -6.02
N ALA A 112 -4.50 7.97 -4.95
CA ALA A 112 -3.31 8.10 -4.09
C ALA A 112 -2.22 7.11 -4.52
N THR A 113 -1.04 7.62 -4.86
CA THR A 113 0.16 6.76 -5.07
C THR A 113 0.63 6.13 -3.75
N ASP A 114 1.39 5.04 -3.80
CA ASP A 114 1.91 4.40 -2.58
C ASP A 114 2.76 5.36 -1.73
N ALA A 115 3.48 6.27 -2.39
CA ALA A 115 4.24 7.33 -1.72
C ALA A 115 3.35 8.33 -0.97
N GLU A 116 2.18 8.69 -1.54
CA GLU A 116 1.17 9.51 -0.85
C GLU A 116 0.63 8.79 0.38
N ARG A 117 0.33 7.49 0.26
CA ARG A 117 -0.19 6.67 1.37
C ARG A 117 0.79 6.61 2.54
N ILE A 118 2.07 6.39 2.25
CA ILE A 118 3.13 6.36 3.28
C ILE A 118 3.20 7.70 4.03
N LEU A 119 3.17 8.84 3.31
CA LEU A 119 3.22 10.15 3.95
C LEU A 119 1.94 10.47 4.75
N ILE A 120 0.77 10.17 4.21
CA ILE A 120 -0.51 10.37 4.91
C ILE A 120 -0.54 9.54 6.19
N ARG A 121 -0.08 8.28 6.13
CA ARG A 121 0.01 7.41 7.31
C ARG A 121 1.02 7.93 8.33
N ALA A 122 2.15 8.48 7.87
CA ALA A 122 3.12 9.13 8.75
C ALA A 122 2.54 10.38 9.42
N LEU A 123 1.74 11.18 8.73
CA LEU A 123 1.04 12.32 9.34
C LEU A 123 0.04 11.88 10.42
N THR A 124 -0.59 10.72 10.26
CA THR A 124 -1.58 10.18 11.21
C THR A 124 -0.97 9.38 12.36
N SER A 125 0.24 8.82 12.21
CA SER A 125 0.90 8.07 13.29
C SER A 125 1.35 8.97 14.44
N ALA A 126 1.42 10.29 14.22
CA ALA A 126 1.54 11.30 15.28
C ALA A 126 0.50 11.09 16.39
N THR A 127 -0.71 10.66 16.01
CA THR A 127 -1.84 10.48 16.91
C THR A 127 -1.69 9.22 17.76
N GLU A 128 -1.05 8.16 17.24
CA GLU A 128 -0.80 6.92 18.00
C GLU A 128 0.30 7.12 19.05
N MET A 129 1.38 7.82 18.70
CA MET A 129 2.49 8.10 19.64
C MET A 129 2.08 9.04 20.78
N GLN A 130 1.25 10.06 20.53
CA GLN A 130 0.79 10.96 21.61
C GLN A 130 -0.15 10.27 22.61
N THR A 131 -0.87 9.22 22.21
CA THR A 131 -1.64 8.40 23.16
C THR A 131 -0.74 7.48 24.02
N ALA A 132 0.48 7.19 23.57
CA ALA A 132 1.45 6.37 24.31
C ALA A 132 2.46 7.20 25.13
N GLU A 133 2.73 8.46 24.76
CA GLU A 133 3.77 9.31 25.34
C GLU A 133 3.33 10.14 26.56
N THR A 134 2.47 9.60 27.42
CA THR A 134 2.42 10.09 28.82
C THR A 134 3.61 9.59 29.66
N HIS A 135 4.54 8.83 29.08
CA HIS A 135 5.68 8.30 29.81
C HIS A 135 7.00 8.52 29.06
N LEU A 136 7.92 9.18 29.78
CA LEU A 136 9.37 9.27 29.55
C LEU A 136 9.84 10.45 28.69
N SER A 137 9.60 11.66 29.19
CA SER A 137 10.56 12.76 29.05
C SER A 137 11.91 12.34 29.67
N ALA A 138 12.73 11.62 28.90
CA ALA A 138 14.13 11.40 29.24
C ALA A 138 14.89 12.70 28.96
N ARG A 139 15.18 13.41 30.05
CA ARG A 139 16.28 14.38 30.09
C ARG A 139 17.58 13.63 29.78
N ASP A 140 17.98 13.59 28.53
CA ASP A 140 19.38 13.54 28.13
C ASP A 140 19.49 13.84 26.63
N GLY A 141 20.23 14.89 26.30
CA GLY A 141 20.46 15.28 24.92
C GLY A 141 21.42 14.33 24.24
N ALA A 142 20.91 13.32 23.53
CA ALA A 142 21.52 12.66 22.38
C ALA A 142 20.54 11.60 21.87
N GLU A 143 20.31 11.61 20.55
CA GLU A 143 19.38 10.78 19.76
C GLU A 143 18.02 11.43 19.54
N GLU A 144 17.94 12.17 18.42
CA GLU A 144 16.70 12.66 17.83
C GLU A 144 15.86 11.43 17.43
N GLN A 145 15.00 10.96 18.34
CA GLN A 145 14.10 9.83 18.09
C GLN A 145 13.33 10.10 16.81
N PHE A 146 13.46 9.20 15.85
CA PHE A 146 12.80 9.30 14.55
C PHE A 146 11.28 9.35 14.77
N ASP A 147 10.70 10.52 14.54
CA ASP A 147 9.27 10.77 14.54
C ASP A 147 8.81 10.89 13.07
N PRO A 148 8.18 9.83 12.51
CA PRO A 148 7.71 9.83 11.14
C PRO A 148 6.76 11.01 10.84
N ALA A 149 5.94 11.40 11.80
CA ALA A 149 4.96 12.46 11.61
C ALA A 149 5.62 13.83 11.52
N ARG A 150 6.58 14.11 12.42
CA ARG A 150 7.34 15.36 12.40
C ARG A 150 8.12 15.51 11.10
N GLN A 151 8.79 14.45 10.64
CA GLN A 151 9.54 14.49 9.38
C GLN A 151 8.62 14.64 8.16
N ALA A 152 7.50 13.92 8.11
CA ALA A 152 6.50 14.07 7.04
C ALA A 152 5.94 15.50 6.98
N ARG A 153 5.59 16.09 8.12
CA ARG A 153 5.12 17.48 8.23
C ARG A 153 6.17 18.46 7.73
N PHE A 154 7.41 18.33 8.19
CA PHE A 154 8.51 19.22 7.80
C PHE A 154 8.71 19.23 6.28
N VAL A 155 8.77 18.05 5.65
CA VAL A 155 8.94 17.96 4.19
C VAL A 155 7.74 18.55 3.44
N LEU A 156 6.52 18.22 3.87
CA LEU A 156 5.32 18.70 3.18
C LEU A 156 5.10 20.21 3.33
N GLN A 157 5.50 20.81 4.45
CA GLN A 157 5.44 22.26 4.65
C GLN A 157 6.50 23.01 3.84
N ASN A 158 7.73 22.46 3.76
CA ASN A 158 8.84 23.13 3.07
C ASN A 158 8.80 22.97 1.56
N GLU A 159 8.51 21.75 1.07
CA GLU A 159 8.59 21.44 -0.36
C GLU A 159 7.24 21.38 -1.04
N ARG A 160 6.14 21.37 -0.26
CA ARG A 160 4.76 21.34 -0.76
C ARG A 160 4.52 20.27 -1.82
N LEU A 161 5.11 19.08 -1.59
CA LEU A 161 5.04 17.95 -2.53
C LEU A 161 3.62 17.43 -2.78
N HIS A 162 2.65 17.87 -1.96
CA HIS A 162 1.24 17.53 -2.07
C HIS A 162 0.48 18.38 -3.09
N GLU A 163 1.01 19.54 -3.51
CA GLU A 163 0.34 20.44 -4.46
C GLU A 163 0.09 19.74 -5.82
N GLY A 164 -1.16 19.79 -6.28
CA GLY A 164 -1.62 19.17 -7.51
C GLY A 164 -1.77 17.65 -7.45
N LEU A 165 -1.56 17.01 -6.29
CA LEU A 165 -1.92 15.61 -6.08
C LEU A 165 -3.43 15.49 -5.85
N ALA A 166 -3.99 14.32 -6.13
CA ALA A 166 -5.40 14.09 -5.85
C ALA A 166 -5.70 14.05 -4.34
N THR A 167 -4.66 13.80 -3.52
CA THR A 167 -4.71 13.82 -2.06
C THR A 167 -4.41 15.17 -1.44
N GLU A 168 -4.20 16.22 -2.24
CA GLU A 168 -3.95 17.59 -1.78
C GLU A 168 -4.91 18.06 -0.68
N PRO A 169 -6.26 18.00 -0.84
CA PRO A 169 -7.18 18.49 0.19
C PRO A 169 -7.08 17.70 1.50
N LEU A 170 -6.83 16.39 1.43
CA LEU A 170 -6.64 15.52 2.59
C LEU A 170 -5.33 15.88 3.32
N VAL A 171 -4.22 16.04 2.59
CA VAL A 171 -2.92 16.39 3.17
C VAL A 171 -2.97 17.78 3.79
N GLU A 172 -3.57 18.76 3.11
CA GLU A 172 -3.78 20.10 3.66
C GLU A 172 -4.60 20.04 4.95
N ALA A 173 -5.72 19.32 4.98
CA ALA A 173 -6.53 19.17 6.19
C ALA A 173 -5.71 18.57 7.36
N LEU A 174 -4.85 17.58 7.08
CA LEU A 174 -3.96 16.97 8.08
C LEU A 174 -2.86 17.92 8.56
N LEU A 175 -2.34 18.80 7.68
CA LEU A 175 -1.33 19.80 8.05
C LEU A 175 -1.93 20.95 8.88
N HIS A 176 -3.14 21.42 8.53
CA HIS A 176 -3.83 22.51 9.24
C HIS A 176 -4.37 22.09 10.61
N SER A 177 -4.72 20.81 10.77
CA SER A 177 -5.19 20.23 12.03
C SER A 177 -4.12 20.27 13.14
N GLY A 178 -2.84 20.47 12.79
CA GLY A 178 -1.75 20.52 13.74
C GLY A 178 -1.52 19.18 14.45
N SER A 179 -0.54 19.15 15.35
CA SER A 179 -0.20 17.98 16.18
C SER A 179 -1.18 17.74 17.33
N ASN A 180 -2.33 18.41 17.35
CA ASN A 180 -3.11 18.64 18.57
C ASN A 180 -4.55 18.09 18.51
N ILE A 181 -4.92 17.39 17.43
CA ILE A 181 -6.19 16.68 17.38
C ILE A 181 -5.92 15.23 17.79
N ALA A 182 -6.37 14.90 18.99
CA ALA A 182 -6.26 13.57 19.60
C ALA A 182 -7.04 12.49 18.81
N ASP A 183 -7.90 12.89 17.88
CA ASP A 183 -8.70 11.99 17.06
C ASP A 183 -8.71 12.41 15.58
N VAL A 184 -8.08 11.58 14.73
CA VAL A 184 -8.09 11.71 13.26
C VAL A 184 -9.53 11.81 12.70
N LEU A 185 -10.53 11.30 13.45
CA LEU A 185 -11.93 11.33 13.06
C LEU A 185 -12.59 12.71 13.23
N GLU A 186 -12.05 13.60 14.05
CA GLU A 186 -12.57 14.95 14.30
C GLU A 186 -12.16 15.97 13.23
N ILE A 187 -11.23 15.59 12.34
CA ILE A 187 -10.82 16.44 11.23
C ILE A 187 -12.01 16.66 10.28
N PRO A 188 -12.34 17.92 9.91
CA PRO A 188 -13.41 18.22 8.97
C PRO A 188 -13.00 17.82 7.54
N LEU A 189 -13.06 16.51 7.27
CA LEU A 189 -12.80 15.92 5.96
C LEU A 189 -14.09 15.74 5.19
N SER A 190 -14.00 15.88 3.87
CA SER A 190 -15.07 15.49 2.96
C SER A 190 -15.33 13.98 3.05
N ASP A 191 -16.55 13.53 2.75
CA ASP A 191 -16.90 12.10 2.69
C ASP A 191 -15.92 11.25 1.84
N PRO A 192 -15.48 11.68 0.64
CA PRO A 192 -14.50 10.91 -0.12
C PRO A 192 -13.11 10.88 0.55
N ASP A 193 -12.64 11.98 1.13
CA ASP A 193 -11.33 12.04 1.80
C ASP A 193 -11.32 11.20 3.08
N ARG A 194 -12.43 11.21 3.83
CA ARG A 194 -12.61 10.38 5.03
C ARG A 194 -12.56 8.89 4.68
N ARG A 195 -13.20 8.49 3.57
CA ARG A 195 -13.14 7.09 3.08
C ARG A 195 -11.73 6.72 2.63
N LEU A 196 -11.04 7.63 1.93
CA LEU A 196 -9.66 7.41 1.51
C LEU A 196 -8.74 7.23 2.71
N LEU A 197 -8.84 8.12 3.70
CA LEU A 197 -8.08 8.04 4.94
C LEU A 197 -8.33 6.72 5.68
N ALA A 198 -9.60 6.34 5.86
CA ALA A 198 -9.96 5.06 6.47
C ALA A 198 -9.35 3.87 5.70
N SER A 199 -9.37 3.91 4.37
CA SER A 199 -8.76 2.85 3.54
C SER A 199 -7.23 2.77 3.69
N ILE A 200 -6.55 3.90 3.90
CA ILE A 200 -5.10 3.96 4.11
C ILE A 200 -4.76 3.39 5.49
N LEU A 201 -5.52 3.75 6.53
CA LEU A 201 -5.30 3.28 7.90
C LEU A 201 -5.64 1.80 8.08
N MET A 202 -6.67 1.29 7.39
CA MET A 202 -7.07 -0.12 7.46
C MET A 202 -6.13 -1.08 6.71
N LYS A 203 -5.25 -0.56 5.86
CA LYS A 203 -4.23 -1.38 5.20
C LYS A 203 -3.08 -1.61 6.17
N GLU A 204 -2.98 -2.84 6.67
CA GLU A 204 -1.82 -3.35 7.40
C GLU A 204 -0.59 -3.40 6.47
N GLU A 205 0.02 -2.25 6.22
CA GLU A 205 1.35 -2.18 5.65
C GLU A 205 2.37 -2.05 6.78
N GLU A 206 3.57 -2.56 6.51
CA GLU A 206 4.69 -2.73 7.43
C GLU A 206 5.06 -1.44 8.22
N GLU A 207 5.84 -1.59 9.29
CA GLU A 207 6.26 -0.48 10.18
C GLU A 207 6.82 0.73 9.41
N GLN A 208 6.49 1.93 9.89
CA GLN A 208 6.96 3.19 9.33
C GLN A 208 8.44 3.39 9.69
N THR A 209 9.34 3.08 8.76
CA THR A 209 10.78 3.30 8.93
C THR A 209 11.22 4.59 8.22
N ALA A 210 12.32 5.19 8.69
CA ALA A 210 12.92 6.39 8.09
C ALA A 210 13.24 6.21 6.60
N GLU A 211 13.79 5.05 6.23
CA GLU A 211 14.13 4.73 4.84
C GLU A 211 12.90 4.73 3.91
N ARG A 212 11.76 4.26 4.41
CA ARG A 212 10.50 4.25 3.63
C ARG A 212 9.92 5.64 3.47
N LEU A 213 9.97 6.43 4.53
CA LEU A 213 9.54 7.81 4.49
C LEU A 213 10.37 8.60 3.49
N ASP A 214 11.70 8.47 3.55
CA ASP A 214 12.62 9.10 2.59
C ASP A 214 12.40 8.59 1.16
N GLY A 215 12.15 7.28 1.00
CA GLY A 215 11.80 6.67 -0.28
C GLY A 215 10.52 7.26 -0.88
N ALA A 216 9.49 7.46 -0.05
CA ALA A 216 8.23 8.08 -0.43
C ALA A 216 8.42 9.56 -0.81
N VAL A 217 9.17 10.33 -0.01
CA VAL A 217 9.51 11.73 -0.32
C VAL A 217 10.23 11.83 -1.67
N ARG A 218 11.26 11.01 -1.89
CA ARG A 218 12.00 10.97 -3.17
C ARG A 218 11.08 10.60 -4.33
N ALA A 219 10.14 9.68 -4.13
CA ALA A 219 9.16 9.33 -5.15
C ALA A 219 8.24 10.51 -5.50
N LEU A 220 7.71 11.23 -4.50
CA LEU A 220 6.89 12.41 -4.74
C LEU A 220 7.66 13.55 -5.41
N ARG A 221 8.90 13.81 -4.99
CA ARG A 221 9.79 14.78 -5.66
C ARG A 221 9.92 14.45 -7.15
N ARG A 222 10.15 13.18 -7.50
CA ARG A 222 10.23 12.74 -8.91
C ARG A 222 8.91 12.94 -9.67
N ILE A 223 7.77 12.68 -9.03
CA ILE A 223 6.45 12.91 -9.62
C ILE A 223 6.25 14.40 -9.91
N GLY A 224 6.54 15.27 -8.94
CA GLY A 224 6.47 16.72 -9.09
C GLY A 224 7.38 17.24 -10.20
N LEU A 225 8.64 16.78 -10.26
CA LEU A 225 9.59 17.15 -11.31
C LEU A 225 9.15 16.68 -12.70
N ARG A 226 8.56 15.48 -12.83
CA ARG A 226 8.00 15.00 -14.11
C ARG A 226 6.85 15.86 -14.59
N ARG A 227 5.93 16.24 -13.69
CA ARG A 227 4.80 17.14 -14.03
C ARG A 227 5.29 18.52 -14.46
N LYS A 228 6.24 19.11 -13.73
CA LYS A 228 6.88 20.39 -14.12
C LYS A 228 7.54 20.27 -15.49
N LEU A 229 8.24 19.17 -15.77
CA LEU A 229 8.84 18.92 -17.07
C LEU A 229 7.80 18.86 -18.20
N GLU A 230 6.66 18.20 -17.98
CA GLU A 230 5.57 18.14 -18.95
C GLU A 230 4.91 19.51 -19.18
N GLN A 231 4.77 20.32 -18.12
CA GLN A 231 4.27 21.69 -18.23
C GLN A 231 5.23 22.56 -19.04
N VAL A 232 6.52 22.58 -18.71
CA VAL A 232 7.56 23.31 -19.44
C VAL A 232 7.62 22.86 -20.90
N GLN A 233 7.43 21.56 -21.18
CA GLN A 233 7.36 21.05 -22.55
C GLN A 233 6.13 21.55 -23.31
N ARG A 234 4.96 21.60 -22.67
CA ARG A 234 3.74 22.17 -23.25
C ARG A 234 3.91 23.66 -23.53
N GLU A 235 4.49 24.41 -22.59
CA GLU A 235 4.77 25.83 -22.75
C GLU A 235 5.80 26.09 -23.86
N LEU A 236 6.83 25.25 -23.99
CA LEU A 236 7.77 25.30 -25.10
C LEU A 236 7.09 25.05 -26.46
N GLN A 237 6.14 24.12 -26.53
CA GLN A 237 5.38 23.88 -27.76
C GLN A 237 4.48 25.07 -28.10
N ALA A 238 3.82 25.67 -27.11
CA ALA A 238 2.93 26.83 -27.29
C ALA A 238 3.68 28.13 -27.63
N THR A 239 4.94 28.27 -27.16
CA THR A 239 5.76 29.48 -27.33
C THR A 239 6.58 29.47 -28.63
N ARG A 240 6.55 28.37 -29.41
CA ARG A 240 7.25 28.28 -30.70
C ARG A 240 6.84 29.43 -31.63
N GLY A 241 7.71 30.44 -31.75
CA GLY A 241 7.62 31.54 -32.71
C GLY A 241 7.19 32.90 -32.15
N LYS A 242 6.94 33.07 -30.84
CA LYS A 242 6.43 34.36 -30.30
C LYS A 242 7.40 35.12 -29.38
N ASP A 243 8.35 34.44 -28.71
CA ASP A 243 9.22 35.09 -27.72
C ASP A 243 10.54 34.31 -27.50
N ALA A 244 11.65 34.86 -27.99
CA ALA A 244 12.97 34.21 -27.93
C ALA A 244 13.55 34.16 -26.51
N ALA A 245 13.27 35.17 -25.68
CA ALA A 245 13.77 35.24 -24.30
C ALA A 245 13.05 34.20 -23.42
N LYS A 246 11.73 34.09 -23.55
CA LYS A 246 10.95 33.05 -22.85
C LYS A 246 11.33 31.64 -23.29
N LEU A 247 11.61 31.45 -24.58
CA LEU A 247 12.05 30.15 -25.10
C LEU A 247 13.40 29.72 -24.48
N GLN A 248 14.36 30.64 -24.35
CA GLN A 248 15.63 30.32 -23.71
C GLN A 248 15.46 30.02 -22.21
N ALA A 249 14.63 30.78 -21.48
CA ALA A 249 14.33 30.53 -20.08
C ALA A 249 13.71 29.14 -19.84
N LEU A 250 12.74 28.75 -20.68
CA LEU A 250 12.10 27.43 -20.58
C LEU A 250 13.06 26.27 -20.94
N LEU A 251 14.03 26.51 -21.84
CA LEU A 251 15.05 25.50 -22.16
C LEU A 251 16.06 25.30 -21.03
N THR A 252 16.53 26.37 -20.38
CA THR A 252 17.40 26.27 -19.20
C THR A 252 16.67 25.61 -18.03
N GLU A 253 15.40 25.95 -17.81
CA GLU A 253 14.57 25.30 -16.80
C GLU A 253 14.38 23.79 -17.08
N LYS A 254 14.11 23.41 -18.33
CA LYS A 254 14.04 22.00 -18.75
C LYS A 254 15.33 21.22 -18.44
N ILE A 255 16.49 21.82 -18.70
CA ILE A 255 17.80 21.19 -18.40
C ILE A 255 17.98 21.03 -16.89
N ARG A 256 17.63 22.06 -16.10
CA ARG A 256 17.69 22.01 -14.63
C ARG A 256 16.81 20.90 -14.06
N ILE A 257 15.57 20.77 -14.53
CA ILE A 257 14.63 19.73 -14.09
C ILE A 257 15.15 18.33 -14.48
N LYS A 258 15.69 18.17 -15.69
CA LYS A 258 16.29 16.90 -16.12
C LYS A 258 17.49 16.51 -15.27
N ARG A 259 18.33 17.47 -14.88
CA ARG A 259 19.47 17.23 -13.97
C ARG A 259 18.98 16.77 -12.59
N ALA A 260 17.97 17.43 -12.04
CA ALA A 260 17.36 17.04 -10.76
C ALA A 260 16.67 15.65 -10.81
N LEU A 261 16.19 15.22 -11.98
CA LEU A 261 15.65 13.86 -12.17
C LEU A 261 16.73 12.78 -12.28
N MET A 262 17.93 13.12 -12.75
CA MET A 262 19.05 12.18 -12.91
C MET A 262 19.82 11.98 -11.61
N ASP A 263 19.92 13.00 -10.75
CA ASP A 263 20.64 12.90 -9.48
C ASP A 263 19.85 13.55 -8.33
N PRO A 264 19.16 12.74 -7.50
CA PRO A 264 18.42 13.24 -6.34
C PRO A 264 19.31 13.71 -5.18
N GLY A 265 20.64 13.46 -5.23
CA GLY A 265 21.57 13.70 -4.13
C GLY A 265 22.47 14.94 -4.26
N LEU A 266 22.51 15.61 -5.41
CA LEU A 266 23.45 16.71 -5.67
C LEU A 266 22.89 18.13 -5.46
N VAL A 267 21.66 18.28 -4.95
CA VAL A 267 21.03 19.61 -4.81
C VAL A 267 21.36 20.29 -3.47
N GLU A 268 21.88 19.55 -2.48
CA GLU A 268 22.23 20.14 -1.17
C GLU A 268 23.62 20.81 -1.11
N GLU A 269 24.54 20.56 -2.07
CA GLU A 269 25.91 21.11 -2.02
C GLU A 269 26.13 22.42 -2.80
N SER A 270 25.07 23.08 -3.28
CA SER A 270 25.22 24.39 -3.93
C SER A 270 24.45 25.50 -3.21
N GLY A 271 24.69 25.59 -1.90
CA GLY A 271 24.58 26.87 -1.18
C GLY A 271 25.68 27.83 -1.67
N PRO A 272 25.44 29.15 -1.66
CA PRO A 272 26.38 30.12 -2.20
C PRO A 272 27.68 30.07 -1.39
N THR A 273 28.77 29.72 -2.05
CA THR A 273 30.13 29.95 -1.57
C THR A 273 30.28 31.44 -1.29
N GLN A 274 30.17 31.83 -0.02
CA GLN A 274 30.65 33.14 0.43
C GLN A 274 32.16 33.18 0.15
N PRO A 275 32.66 34.18 -0.60
CA PRO A 275 34.09 34.35 -0.74
C PRO A 275 34.64 34.77 0.62
N HIS A 276 35.47 33.91 1.22
CA HIS A 276 36.37 34.31 2.28
C HIS A 276 37.28 35.42 1.72
N GLY A 277 36.93 36.66 2.04
CA GLY A 277 37.79 37.81 1.88
C GLY A 277 38.86 37.77 2.97
N GLU A 278 40.06 37.40 2.57
CA GLU A 278 41.28 37.44 3.36
C GLU A 278 41.89 38.85 3.29
N VAL A 279 42.53 39.24 4.40
CA VAL A 279 43.57 40.28 4.55
C VAL A 279 43.10 41.76 4.64
N SER A 280 43.15 42.32 5.86
CA SER A 280 44.28 43.15 6.33
C SER A 280 44.15 43.53 7.80
#